data_AF-A0A973YVC5-F1
#
_entry.id   AF-A0A973YVC5-F1
#
_cell.length_a   1.000
_cell.length_b   1.000
_cell.length_c   1.000
_cell.angle_alpha   90.00
_cell.angle_beta   90.00
_cell.angle_gamma   90.00
#
_symmetry.space_group_name_H-M   'P 1'
#
loop_
_entity.id
_entity.type
_entity.pdbx_description
1 polymer ?
#
loop_
_entity_poly.entity_id
_entity_poly.type
_entity_poly.pdbx_seq_one_letter_code
_entity_poly.pdbx_strand_id
1 'polypeptide(L)'
;MEPVLPFAPDLSGAAGHLAGTLHQQLREAILDGRISAGAALPSSRNLAAELGIARNTVVGAYDLLVAEGYVLPRRGAKAVVADLRTRHSTRGPATAPPIEDPRLAPFWRTPFLRPAPRPLPETSFRVGVPDWRHCPHETWRKLTAQVLRQFSKTPFAYPASEGLPELRAAIAQHVAFARAVACTQEDVIVTSGAQQAFDLLARLLVTPGVTRVAVENPGYPPLRAAFAAAGAQLVPVPVDDEGLCVECLPDDVQIVIVTPSHQSPTGAALSLRRRMPLLEYARTRNAVVLDDDDDGDFRFGGRPLAA
;
A
#
# COMPACT_ATOMS: atom_id res chain seq x y z
N MET A 1 -36.95 1.44 -41.56
CA MET A 1 -35.54 1.05 -41.75
C MET A 1 -35.07 0.57 -40.39
N GLU A 2 -34.65 -0.68 -40.28
CA GLU A 2 -34.21 -1.25 -39.01
C GLU A 2 -32.87 -0.60 -38.60
N PRO A 3 -32.70 -0.16 -37.33
CA PRO A 3 -31.49 0.56 -36.92
C PRO A 3 -30.27 -0.36 -37.02
N VAL A 4 -29.15 0.17 -37.52
CA VAL A 4 -27.97 -0.65 -37.81
C VAL A 4 -27.12 -0.90 -36.54
N LEU A 5 -27.40 -0.17 -35.46
CA LEU A 5 -26.88 -0.42 -34.11
C LEU A 5 -28.05 -0.61 -33.10
N PRO A 6 -27.85 -1.37 -32.02
CA PRO A 6 -28.87 -1.58 -30.98
C PRO A 6 -29.07 -0.36 -30.05
N PHE A 7 -28.38 0.76 -30.33
CA PHE A 7 -28.48 2.02 -29.62
C PHE A 7 -28.20 3.18 -30.59
N ALA A 8 -28.68 4.37 -30.27
CA ALA A 8 -28.37 5.60 -31.01
C ALA A 8 -27.11 6.26 -30.42
N PRO A 9 -25.99 6.37 -31.16
CA PRO A 9 -24.81 7.05 -30.66
C PRO A 9 -25.07 8.55 -30.49
N ASP A 10 -24.70 9.10 -29.33
CA ASP A 10 -24.76 10.55 -29.09
C ASP A 10 -23.49 11.21 -29.66
N LEU A 11 -23.66 11.98 -30.74
CA LEU A 11 -22.56 12.64 -31.44
C LEU A 11 -22.56 14.17 -31.21
N SER A 12 -23.22 14.66 -30.18
CA SER A 12 -23.37 16.10 -29.86
C SER A 12 -22.08 16.81 -29.40
N GLY A 13 -20.92 16.14 -29.45
CA GLY A 13 -19.61 16.69 -29.08
C GLY A 13 -18.89 17.46 -30.20
N ALA A 14 -17.93 18.32 -29.83
CA ALA A 14 -17.16 19.18 -30.73
C ALA A 14 -16.60 18.43 -31.97
N ALA A 15 -16.72 19.04 -33.15
CA ALA A 15 -16.44 18.46 -34.47
C ALA A 15 -15.05 17.80 -34.66
N GLY A 16 -14.10 18.02 -33.74
CA GLY A 16 -12.78 17.38 -33.73
C GLY A 16 -12.67 16.03 -33.01
N HIS A 17 -13.71 15.57 -32.29
CA HIS A 17 -13.61 14.40 -31.39
C HIS A 17 -14.56 13.25 -31.74
N LEU A 18 -15.29 13.34 -32.85
CA LEU A 18 -16.35 12.40 -33.22
C LEU A 18 -15.89 10.94 -33.31
N ALA A 19 -14.65 10.69 -33.74
CA ALA A 19 -14.11 9.32 -33.82
C ALA A 19 -13.87 8.72 -32.43
N GLY A 20 -13.39 9.52 -31.47
CA GLY A 20 -13.18 9.11 -30.09
C GLY A 20 -14.51 8.89 -29.35
N THR A 21 -15.48 9.78 -29.55
CA THR A 21 -16.83 9.63 -28.98
C THR A 21 -17.53 8.37 -29.50
N LEU A 22 -17.45 8.12 -30.81
CA LEU A 22 -18.01 6.90 -31.42
C LEU A 22 -17.29 5.64 -30.93
N HIS A 23 -15.96 5.68 -30.81
CA HIS A 23 -15.17 4.59 -30.24
C HIS A 23 -15.61 4.26 -28.81
N GLN A 24 -15.71 5.25 -27.94
CA GLN A 24 -16.08 5.05 -26.53
C GLN A 24 -17.46 4.40 -26.40
N GLN A 25 -18.45 4.90 -27.14
CA GLN A 25 -19.82 4.39 -27.03
C GLN A 25 -19.96 2.97 -27.62
N LEU A 26 -19.25 2.67 -28.70
CA LEU A 26 -19.19 1.31 -29.24
C LEU A 26 -18.47 0.36 -28.27
N ARG A 27 -17.38 0.80 -27.63
CA ARG A 27 -16.65 0.03 -26.62
C ARG A 27 -17.52 -0.29 -25.41
N GLU A 28 -18.24 0.69 -24.88
CA GLU A 28 -19.18 0.49 -23.78
C GLU A 28 -20.30 -0.48 -24.18
N ALA A 29 -20.86 -0.34 -25.37
CA ALA A 29 -21.91 -1.25 -25.86
C ALA A 29 -21.42 -2.69 -26.02
N ILE A 30 -20.15 -2.90 -26.39
CA ILE A 30 -19.52 -4.22 -26.44
C ILE A 30 -19.30 -4.78 -25.02
N LEU A 31 -18.80 -3.96 -24.09
CA LEU A 31 -18.51 -4.36 -22.71
C LEU A 31 -19.78 -4.67 -21.89
N ASP A 32 -20.84 -3.90 -22.11
CA ASP A 32 -22.15 -4.11 -21.47
C ASP A 32 -22.94 -5.28 -22.09
N GLY A 33 -22.45 -5.85 -23.20
CA GLY A 33 -23.11 -6.93 -23.93
C GLY A 33 -24.27 -6.49 -24.83
N ARG A 34 -24.51 -5.17 -25.00
CA ARG A 34 -25.51 -4.62 -25.94
C ARG A 34 -25.20 -4.99 -27.39
N ILE A 35 -23.91 -5.09 -27.74
CA ILE A 35 -23.44 -5.74 -28.97
C ILE A 35 -22.79 -7.07 -28.57
N SER A 36 -23.45 -8.18 -28.87
CA SER A 36 -23.00 -9.50 -28.45
C SER A 36 -21.69 -9.92 -29.11
N ALA A 37 -20.90 -10.74 -28.41
CA ALA A 37 -19.75 -11.43 -28.97
C ALA A 37 -20.12 -12.17 -30.27
N GLY A 38 -19.26 -12.06 -31.28
CA GLY A 38 -19.49 -12.65 -32.60
C GLY A 38 -20.45 -11.88 -33.50
N ALA A 39 -21.12 -10.82 -33.01
CA ALA A 39 -21.98 -9.98 -33.84
C ALA A 39 -21.14 -9.24 -34.89
N ALA A 40 -21.66 -9.20 -36.12
CA ALA A 40 -21.04 -8.47 -37.21
C ALA A 40 -21.36 -6.97 -37.09
N LEU A 41 -20.32 -6.15 -36.96
CA LEU A 41 -20.48 -4.70 -37.00
C LEU A 41 -20.91 -4.23 -38.39
N PRO A 42 -21.67 -3.13 -38.47
CA PRO A 42 -22.00 -2.47 -39.72
C PRO A 42 -20.75 -2.17 -40.57
N SER A 43 -20.90 -2.13 -41.90
CA SER A 43 -19.79 -1.62 -42.72
C SER A 43 -19.56 -0.14 -42.45
N SER A 44 -18.32 0.33 -42.56
CA SER A 44 -18.00 1.75 -42.30
C SER A 44 -18.76 2.72 -43.20
N ARG A 45 -19.21 2.28 -44.37
CA ARG A 45 -20.07 3.07 -45.27
C ARG A 45 -21.52 3.14 -44.77
N ASN A 46 -22.06 2.02 -44.28
CA ASN A 46 -23.44 1.97 -43.81
C ASN A 46 -23.62 2.79 -42.53
N LEU A 47 -22.71 2.63 -41.58
CA LEU A 47 -22.76 3.36 -40.32
C LEU A 47 -22.51 4.86 -40.51
N ALA A 48 -21.63 5.24 -41.43
CA ALA A 48 -21.41 6.65 -41.76
C ALA A 48 -22.65 7.31 -42.38
N ALA A 49 -23.35 6.59 -43.27
CA ALA A 49 -24.57 7.09 -43.91
C ALA A 49 -25.73 7.26 -42.93
N GLU A 50 -25.90 6.32 -42.01
CA GLU A 50 -26.96 6.38 -40.99
C GLU A 50 -26.70 7.48 -39.95
N LEU A 51 -25.45 7.63 -39.49
CA LEU A 51 -25.07 8.64 -38.51
C LEU A 51 -24.86 10.04 -39.13
N GLY A 52 -24.88 10.16 -40.46
CA GLY A 52 -24.65 11.43 -41.16
C GLY A 52 -23.23 11.99 -41.00
N ILE A 53 -22.23 11.14 -40.76
CA ILE A 53 -20.83 11.54 -40.50
C ILE A 53 -19.86 11.09 -41.61
N ALA A 54 -18.66 11.68 -41.62
CA ALA A 54 -17.60 11.28 -42.55
C ALA A 54 -17.18 9.82 -42.32
N ARG A 55 -17.02 9.06 -43.40
CA ARG A 55 -16.57 7.65 -43.36
C ARG A 55 -15.26 7.46 -42.59
N ASN A 56 -14.33 8.41 -42.71
CA ASN A 56 -13.03 8.33 -42.02
C ASN A 56 -13.17 8.37 -40.50
N THR A 57 -14.23 9.00 -39.96
CA THR A 57 -14.54 9.01 -38.52
C THR A 57 -14.94 7.62 -38.02
N VAL A 58 -15.77 6.92 -38.80
CA VAL A 58 -16.17 5.53 -38.48
C VAL A 58 -14.99 4.58 -38.61
N VAL A 59 -14.16 4.75 -39.65
CA VAL A 59 -12.93 3.97 -39.83
C VAL A 59 -12.00 4.17 -38.64
N GLY A 60 -11.75 5.41 -38.22
CA GLY A 60 -10.93 5.70 -37.05
C GLY A 60 -11.47 5.07 -35.76
N ALA A 61 -12.78 5.11 -35.53
CA ALA A 61 -13.40 4.46 -34.37
C ALA A 61 -13.24 2.93 -34.40
N TYR A 62 -13.41 2.31 -35.58
CA TYR A 62 -13.23 0.87 -35.76
C TYR A 62 -11.78 0.44 -35.62
N ASP A 63 -10.84 1.21 -36.16
CA ASP A 63 -9.41 0.94 -36.06
C ASP A 63 -8.94 0.96 -34.60
N LEU A 64 -9.47 1.89 -33.79
CA LEU A 64 -9.24 1.90 -32.34
C LEU A 64 -9.81 0.66 -31.65
N LEU A 65 -11.05 0.26 -31.96
CA LEU A 65 -11.65 -0.97 -31.41
C LEU A 65 -10.89 -2.25 -31.82
N VAL A 66 -10.30 -2.26 -33.03
CA VAL A 66 -9.47 -3.35 -33.52
C VAL A 66 -8.11 -3.36 -32.80
N ALA A 67 -7.46 -2.20 -32.66
CA ALA A 67 -6.19 -2.08 -31.95
C ALA A 67 -6.30 -2.51 -30.48
N GLU A 68 -7.44 -2.24 -29.84
CA GLU A 68 -7.74 -2.65 -28.47
C GLU A 68 -8.27 -4.09 -28.35
N GLY A 69 -8.55 -4.77 -29.47
CA GLY A 69 -9.01 -6.16 -29.50
C GLY A 69 -10.50 -6.38 -29.19
N TYR A 70 -11.31 -5.32 -29.12
CA TYR A 70 -12.78 -5.43 -28.99
C TYR A 70 -13.44 -5.94 -30.28
N VAL A 71 -12.80 -5.71 -31.43
CA VAL A 71 -13.29 -6.06 -32.75
C VAL A 71 -12.22 -6.83 -33.52
N LEU A 72 -12.61 -7.94 -34.14
CA LEU A 72 -11.77 -8.75 -35.00
C LEU A 72 -12.01 -8.38 -36.47
N PRO A 73 -10.99 -7.90 -37.19
CA PRO A 73 -11.11 -7.61 -38.61
C PRO A 73 -11.27 -8.90 -39.42
N ARG A 74 -12.13 -8.88 -40.44
CA ARG A 74 -12.28 -10.00 -41.39
C ARG A 74 -12.05 -9.51 -42.82
N ARG A 75 -11.13 -10.15 -43.54
CA ARG A 75 -10.88 -9.84 -44.96
C ARG A 75 -12.10 -10.23 -45.80
N GLY A 76 -12.66 -9.28 -46.55
CA GLY A 76 -13.82 -9.51 -47.42
C GLY A 76 -15.17 -9.66 -46.71
N ALA A 77 -15.21 -9.47 -45.38
CA ALA A 77 -16.44 -9.59 -44.59
C ALA A 77 -16.54 -8.47 -43.54
N LYS A 78 -17.71 -8.35 -42.90
CA LYS A 78 -17.92 -7.40 -41.79
C LYS A 78 -17.03 -7.77 -40.60
N ALA A 79 -16.46 -6.76 -39.94
CA ALA A 79 -15.72 -6.96 -38.70
C ALA A 79 -16.66 -7.51 -37.62
N VAL A 80 -16.16 -8.36 -36.72
CA VAL A 80 -16.98 -9.03 -35.70
C VAL A 80 -16.51 -8.69 -34.30
N VAL A 81 -17.42 -8.57 -33.34
CA VAL A 81 -17.07 -8.34 -31.94
C VAL A 81 -16.35 -9.56 -31.37
N ALA A 82 -15.23 -9.34 -30.68
CA ALA A 82 -14.45 -10.41 -30.04
C ALA A 82 -15.26 -11.09 -28.92
N ASP A 83 -14.98 -12.38 -28.65
CA ASP A 83 -15.56 -13.07 -27.49
C ASP A 83 -14.84 -12.63 -26.21
N LEU A 84 -15.26 -11.48 -25.68
CA LEU A 84 -14.78 -10.91 -24.43
C LEU A 84 -15.53 -11.58 -23.27
N ARG A 85 -15.19 -12.83 -22.96
CA ARG A 85 -15.74 -13.51 -21.76
C ARG A 85 -15.20 -12.89 -20.47
N THR A 86 -15.62 -11.68 -20.16
CA THR A 86 -15.44 -11.04 -18.86
C THR A 86 -16.78 -11.01 -18.15
N ARG A 87 -16.89 -11.83 -17.09
CA ARG A 87 -18.03 -11.85 -16.18
C ARG A 87 -18.15 -10.48 -15.51
N HIS A 88 -18.99 -9.58 -16.05
CA HIS A 88 -19.40 -8.40 -15.31
C HIS A 88 -20.42 -8.83 -14.24
N SER A 89 -19.90 -9.22 -13.08
CA SER A 89 -20.69 -9.30 -11.86
C SER A 89 -20.99 -7.87 -11.41
N THR A 90 -22.23 -7.43 -11.55
CA THR A 90 -22.75 -6.26 -10.85
C THR A 90 -22.76 -6.56 -9.35
N ARG A 91 -21.68 -6.24 -8.65
CA ARG A 91 -21.57 -6.47 -7.20
C ARG A 91 -21.71 -5.14 -6.46
N GLY A 92 -22.88 -4.94 -5.86
CA GLY A 92 -23.07 -3.95 -4.79
C GLY A 92 -22.22 -4.29 -3.56
N PRO A 93 -22.15 -3.38 -2.56
CA PRO A 93 -21.30 -3.54 -1.40
C PRO A 93 -21.91 -4.57 -0.43
N ALA A 94 -21.61 -5.85 -0.66
CA ALA A 94 -21.74 -6.89 0.34
C ALA A 94 -20.35 -7.19 0.90
N THR A 95 -20.25 -7.38 2.21
CA THR A 95 -19.06 -7.91 2.90
C THR A 95 -18.50 -9.09 2.12
N ALA A 96 -17.36 -8.90 1.47
CA ALA A 96 -16.80 -9.91 0.59
C ALA A 96 -16.53 -11.18 1.41
N PRO A 97 -17.05 -12.35 0.99
CA PRO A 97 -16.74 -13.62 1.63
C PRO A 97 -15.21 -13.87 1.61
N PRO A 98 -14.70 -14.76 2.48
CA PRO A 98 -13.28 -15.15 2.47
C PRO A 98 -12.81 -15.45 1.05
N ILE A 99 -11.60 -15.02 0.70
CA ILE A 99 -11.05 -15.31 -0.62
C ILE A 99 -10.64 -16.79 -0.61
N GLU A 100 -11.46 -17.64 -1.22
CA GLU A 100 -11.18 -19.07 -1.43
C GLU A 100 -10.19 -19.28 -2.58
N ASP A 101 -9.06 -18.59 -2.57
CA ASP A 101 -7.98 -18.82 -3.52
C ASP A 101 -6.89 -19.67 -2.84
N PRO A 102 -6.73 -20.95 -3.25
CA PRO A 102 -5.76 -21.84 -2.62
C PRO A 102 -4.30 -21.38 -2.81
N ARG A 103 -4.02 -20.48 -3.76
CA ARG A 103 -2.69 -19.91 -3.99
C ARG A 103 -2.29 -18.89 -2.91
N LEU A 104 -3.26 -18.30 -2.22
CA LEU A 104 -3.00 -17.38 -1.13
C LEU A 104 -2.60 -18.14 0.13
N ALA A 105 -1.57 -17.66 0.83
CA ALA A 105 -1.25 -18.18 2.15
C ALA A 105 -2.45 -17.96 3.11
N PRO A 106 -2.68 -18.87 4.09
CA PRO A 106 -3.90 -18.85 4.92
C PRO A 106 -4.21 -17.49 5.55
N PHE A 107 -3.20 -16.78 6.05
CA PHE A 107 -3.35 -15.45 6.64
C PHE A 107 -4.02 -14.44 5.70
N TRP A 108 -3.72 -14.48 4.40
CA TRP A 108 -4.22 -13.54 3.40
C TRP A 108 -5.63 -13.86 2.89
N ARG A 109 -6.15 -15.06 3.18
CA ARG A 109 -7.55 -15.43 2.84
C ARG A 109 -8.55 -14.71 3.74
N THR A 110 -8.14 -14.44 4.98
CA THR A 110 -8.89 -13.69 6.00
C THR A 110 -7.94 -12.75 6.74
N PRO A 111 -7.55 -11.61 6.13
CA PRO A 111 -6.57 -10.72 6.72
C PRO A 111 -7.08 -10.12 8.03
N PHE A 112 -6.24 -10.18 9.06
CA PHE A 112 -6.52 -9.70 10.41
C PHE A 112 -6.83 -8.19 10.48
N LEU A 113 -6.25 -7.41 9.58
CA LEU A 113 -6.52 -5.97 9.43
C LEU A 113 -6.93 -5.67 7.99
N ARG A 114 -8.06 -4.97 7.84
CA ARG A 114 -8.49 -4.37 6.57
C ARG A 114 -8.52 -2.85 6.75
N PRO A 115 -7.45 -2.13 6.36
CA PRO A 115 -7.47 -0.67 6.43
C PRO A 115 -8.56 -0.15 5.49
N ALA A 116 -9.51 0.59 6.04
CA ALA A 116 -10.50 1.33 5.27
C ALA A 116 -10.20 2.82 5.44
N PRO A 117 -10.04 3.59 4.35
CA PRO A 117 -9.91 5.03 4.46
C PRO A 117 -11.19 5.57 5.11
N ARG A 118 -11.05 6.14 6.31
CA ARG A 118 -12.13 6.84 7.01
C ARG A 118 -11.76 8.31 7.08
N PRO A 119 -12.58 9.22 6.51
CA PRO A 119 -12.35 10.65 6.65
C PRO A 119 -12.27 11.00 8.13
N LEU A 120 -11.34 11.90 8.46
CA LEU A 120 -11.20 12.41 9.81
C LEU A 120 -12.30 13.46 10.04
N PRO A 121 -13.13 13.32 11.08
CA PRO A 121 -14.05 14.38 11.47
C PRO A 121 -13.27 15.63 11.92
N GLU A 122 -13.89 16.81 11.86
CA GLU A 122 -13.27 18.09 12.25
C GLU A 122 -12.71 18.08 13.68
N THR A 123 -13.36 17.34 14.57
CA THR A 123 -12.89 17.04 15.92
C THR A 123 -12.62 15.53 16.01
N SER A 124 -11.37 15.16 16.27
CA SER A 124 -10.92 13.77 16.27
C SER A 124 -9.93 13.54 17.40
N PHE A 125 -10.23 12.57 18.26
CA PHE A 125 -9.30 12.02 19.26
C PHE A 125 -8.55 10.79 18.75
N ARG A 126 -8.49 10.59 17.42
CA ARG A 126 -7.71 9.49 16.83
C ARG A 126 -6.22 9.73 17.06
N VAL A 127 -5.58 8.75 17.70
CA VAL A 127 -4.13 8.69 17.88
C VAL A 127 -3.43 8.43 16.54
N GLY A 128 -2.19 8.90 16.40
CA GLY A 128 -1.32 8.65 15.25
C GLY A 128 -1.59 9.51 14.02
N VAL A 129 -2.42 10.56 14.13
CA VAL A 129 -2.61 11.55 13.05
C VAL A 129 -2.12 12.92 13.53
N PRO A 130 -1.00 13.45 12.99
CA PRO A 130 -0.51 14.76 13.37
C PRO A 130 -1.37 15.90 12.82
N ASP A 131 -1.35 17.06 13.48
CA ASP A 131 -2.02 18.27 12.98
C ASP A 131 -1.25 18.88 11.79
N TRP A 132 -1.85 18.76 10.60
CA TRP A 132 -1.28 19.23 9.34
C TRP A 132 -1.06 20.75 9.29
N ARG A 133 -1.74 21.53 10.14
CA ARG A 133 -1.62 23.01 10.18
C ARG A 133 -0.27 23.46 10.72
N HIS A 134 0.35 22.64 11.56
CA HIS A 134 1.67 22.90 12.14
C HIS A 134 2.81 22.37 11.26
N CYS A 135 2.49 21.68 10.15
CA CYS A 135 3.51 21.21 9.22
C CYS A 135 4.18 22.41 8.53
N PRO A 136 5.53 22.48 8.48
CA PRO A 136 6.25 23.62 7.91
C PRO A 136 6.28 23.56 6.37
N HIS A 137 5.11 23.64 5.74
CA HIS A 137 4.89 23.45 4.29
C HIS A 137 5.82 24.33 3.42
N GLU A 138 6.01 25.59 3.81
CA GLU A 138 6.84 26.52 3.05
C GLU A 138 8.33 26.17 3.11
N THR A 139 8.82 25.70 4.26
CA THR A 139 10.19 25.22 4.41
C THR A 139 10.41 23.96 3.58
N TRP A 140 9.49 22.99 3.66
CA TRP A 140 9.50 21.78 2.83
C TRP A 140 9.53 22.13 1.34
N ARG A 141 8.65 23.03 0.88
CA ARG A 141 8.60 23.48 -0.51
C ARG A 141 9.95 24.03 -1.00
N LYS A 142 10.61 24.88 -0.20
CA LYS A 142 11.93 25.44 -0.54
C LYS A 142 13.01 24.36 -0.65
N LEU A 143 13.07 23.46 0.34
CA LEU A 143 14.05 22.37 0.39
C LEU A 143 13.84 21.38 -0.77
N THR A 144 12.60 20.96 -1.03
CA THR A 144 12.28 20.09 -2.16
C THR A 144 12.68 20.73 -3.48
N ALA A 145 12.38 22.01 -3.70
CA ALA A 145 12.79 22.70 -4.93
C ALA A 145 14.32 22.79 -5.07
N GLN A 146 15.05 22.98 -3.97
CA GLN A 146 16.52 22.98 -3.96
C GLN A 146 17.09 21.61 -4.33
N VAL A 147 16.58 20.55 -3.72
CA VAL A 147 17.00 19.17 -3.97
C VAL A 147 16.68 18.74 -5.40
N LEU A 148 15.49 19.06 -5.92
CA LEU A 148 15.11 18.76 -7.31
C LEU A 148 16.03 19.44 -8.34
N ARG A 149 16.47 20.68 -8.09
CA ARG A 149 17.46 21.37 -8.95
C ARG A 149 18.83 20.71 -8.96
N GLN A 150 19.20 19.99 -7.91
CA GLN A 150 20.43 19.19 -7.87
C GLN A 150 20.23 17.89 -8.64
N PHE A 151 19.13 17.17 -8.38
CA PHE A 151 18.79 15.93 -9.08
C PHE A 151 18.62 16.11 -10.60
N SER A 152 18.16 17.27 -11.07
CA SER A 152 18.04 17.54 -12.51
C SER A 152 19.39 17.57 -13.26
N LYS A 153 20.51 17.56 -12.53
CA LYS A 153 21.88 17.52 -13.07
C LYS A 153 22.52 16.14 -12.97
N THR A 154 21.82 15.16 -12.39
CA THR A 154 22.33 13.81 -12.16
C THR A 154 21.63 12.84 -13.12
N PRO A 155 22.37 11.94 -13.81
CA PRO A 155 21.75 10.88 -14.60
C PRO A 155 20.84 9.99 -13.75
N PHE A 156 19.73 9.54 -14.33
CA PHE A 156 18.84 8.59 -13.65
C PHE A 156 19.56 7.25 -13.43
N ALA A 157 19.49 6.76 -12.20
CA ALA A 157 20.01 5.46 -11.79
C ALA A 157 19.10 4.88 -10.69
N TYR A 158 19.14 3.56 -10.53
CA TYR A 158 18.56 2.95 -9.33
C TYR A 158 19.42 3.34 -8.12
N PRO A 159 18.81 3.89 -7.05
CA PRO A 159 19.53 4.18 -5.82
C PRO A 159 19.90 2.88 -5.09
N ALA A 160 20.75 3.00 -4.08
CA ALA A 160 21.02 1.92 -3.14
C ALA A 160 19.72 1.45 -2.46
N SER A 161 19.58 0.14 -2.24
CA SER A 161 18.37 -0.47 -1.67
C SER A 161 18.07 -0.02 -0.25
N GLU A 162 19.11 0.36 0.50
CA GLU A 162 19.04 0.84 1.88
C GLU A 162 18.61 2.31 1.97
N GLY A 163 18.61 3.03 0.84
CA GLY A 163 18.31 4.46 0.77
C GLY A 163 19.53 5.32 0.42
N LEU A 164 19.27 6.62 0.20
CA LEU A 164 20.31 7.58 -0.18
C LEU A 164 21.39 7.67 0.92
N PRO A 165 22.69 7.57 0.60
CA PRO A 165 23.77 7.62 1.59
C PRO A 165 23.70 8.87 2.49
N GLU A 166 23.45 10.04 1.91
CA GLU A 166 23.40 11.31 2.64
C GLU A 166 22.23 11.36 3.62
N LEU A 167 21.09 10.75 3.26
CA LEU A 167 19.93 10.63 4.14
C LEU A 167 20.23 9.68 5.31
N ARG A 168 20.84 8.53 5.02
CA ARG A 168 21.23 7.55 6.05
C ARG A 168 22.22 8.14 7.04
N ALA A 169 23.22 8.88 6.57
CA ALA A 169 24.16 9.59 7.41
C ALA A 169 23.48 10.63 8.30
N ALA A 170 22.55 11.42 7.75
CA ALA A 170 21.79 12.41 8.53
C ALA A 170 20.90 11.74 9.60
N ILE A 171 20.26 10.62 9.28
CA ILE A 171 19.46 9.84 10.24
C ILE A 171 20.35 9.30 11.35
N ALA A 172 21.47 8.64 11.01
CA ALA A 172 22.42 8.11 12.00
C ALA A 172 22.92 9.19 12.96
N GLN A 173 23.29 10.37 12.44
CA GLN A 173 23.67 11.53 13.26
C GLN A 173 22.54 12.00 14.16
N HIS A 174 21.31 12.05 13.64
CA HIS A 174 20.15 12.49 14.40
C HIS A 174 19.82 11.55 15.56
N VAL A 175 19.74 10.24 15.32
CA VAL A 175 19.40 9.26 16.36
C VAL A 175 20.53 9.10 17.39
N ALA A 176 21.80 9.22 16.97
CA ALA A 176 22.91 9.25 17.91
C ALA A 176 22.82 10.44 18.87
N PHE A 177 22.42 11.62 18.38
CA PHE A 177 22.23 12.80 19.22
C PHE A 177 20.96 12.74 20.07
N ALA A 178 19.82 12.35 19.49
CA ALA A 178 18.50 12.42 20.12
C ALA A 178 18.19 11.23 21.04
N ARG A 179 18.83 10.07 20.82
CA ARG A 179 18.55 8.80 21.51
C ARG A 179 19.76 8.07 22.06
N ALA A 180 20.97 8.58 21.82
CA ALA A 180 22.23 7.91 22.16
C ALA A 180 22.37 6.52 21.49
N VAL A 181 21.72 6.31 20.35
CA VAL A 181 21.87 5.09 19.55
C VAL A 181 23.25 5.12 18.88
N ALA A 182 24.07 4.13 19.21
CA ALA A 182 25.38 3.96 18.59
C ALA A 182 25.22 3.24 17.24
N CYS A 183 25.15 4.01 16.15
CA CYS A 183 25.04 3.47 14.79
C CYS A 183 25.79 4.35 13.78
N THR A 184 26.17 3.77 12.64
CA THR A 184 26.66 4.49 11.46
C THR A 184 25.64 4.44 10.33
N GLN A 185 25.92 5.10 9.20
CA GLN A 185 25.02 5.08 8.04
C GLN A 185 24.83 3.67 7.45
N GLU A 186 25.78 2.76 7.66
CA GLU A 186 25.76 1.38 7.22
C GLU A 186 24.72 0.54 7.99
N ASP A 187 24.36 0.97 9.20
CA ASP A 187 23.35 0.33 10.04
C ASP A 187 21.91 0.84 9.75
N VAL A 188 21.77 1.86 8.89
CA VAL A 188 20.48 2.52 8.61
C VAL A 188 19.89 2.04 7.30
N ILE A 189 18.63 1.61 7.35
CA ILE A 189 17.80 1.31 6.17
C ILE A 189 16.57 2.23 6.19
N VAL A 190 16.38 2.98 5.10
CA VAL A 190 15.24 3.88 4.92
C VAL A 190 14.09 3.10 4.27
N THR A 191 12.92 3.12 4.90
CA THR A 191 11.69 2.50 4.39
C THR A 191 10.63 3.56 4.13
N SER A 192 9.53 3.17 3.47
CA SER A 192 8.37 4.01 3.20
C SER A 192 7.47 4.20 4.42
N GLY A 193 7.85 3.66 5.58
CA GLY A 193 7.13 3.71 6.84
C GLY A 193 7.32 2.45 7.67
N ALA A 194 6.98 2.52 8.96
CA ALA A 194 7.22 1.45 9.94
C ALA A 194 6.63 0.08 9.53
N GLN A 195 5.47 0.05 8.89
CA GLN A 195 4.88 -1.21 8.39
C GLN A 195 5.75 -1.93 7.37
N GLN A 196 6.44 -1.21 6.50
CA GLN A 196 7.40 -1.82 5.58
C GLN A 196 8.63 -2.36 6.34
N ALA A 197 9.10 -1.62 7.35
CA ALA A 197 10.20 -2.08 8.20
C ALA A 197 9.83 -3.39 8.93
N PHE A 198 8.63 -3.49 9.50
CA PHE A 198 8.17 -4.72 10.15
C PHE A 198 8.02 -5.88 9.18
N ASP A 199 7.50 -5.65 7.97
CA ASP A 199 7.41 -6.70 6.94
C ASP A 199 8.81 -7.22 6.54
N LEU A 200 9.79 -6.33 6.35
CA LEU A 200 11.17 -6.71 6.05
C LEU A 200 11.81 -7.50 7.21
N LEU A 201 11.68 -7.01 8.44
CA LEU A 201 12.19 -7.69 9.63
C LEU A 201 11.53 -9.07 9.82
N ALA A 202 10.22 -9.16 9.61
CA ALA A 202 9.51 -10.43 9.70
C ALA A 202 10.03 -11.43 8.65
N ARG A 203 10.25 -11.00 7.40
CA ARG A 203 10.83 -11.88 6.35
C ARG A 203 12.24 -12.37 6.67
N LEU A 204 13.04 -11.55 7.35
CA LEU A 204 14.43 -11.87 7.69
C LEU A 204 14.54 -12.78 8.92
N LEU A 205 13.70 -12.55 9.93
CA LEU A 205 13.83 -13.17 11.25
C LEU A 205 12.88 -14.34 11.49
N VAL A 206 11.80 -14.48 10.70
CA VAL A 206 10.77 -15.50 10.92
C VAL A 206 11.00 -16.71 10.04
N THR A 207 11.19 -17.86 10.68
CA THR A 207 10.95 -19.18 10.07
C THR A 207 9.49 -19.56 10.34
N PRO A 208 8.64 -19.69 9.31
CA PRO A 208 7.22 -19.96 9.49
C PRO A 208 6.95 -21.22 10.34
N GLY A 209 6.11 -21.09 11.35
CA GLY A 209 5.74 -22.17 12.27
C GLY A 209 6.81 -22.54 13.31
N VAL A 210 7.99 -21.92 13.27
CA VAL A 210 9.12 -22.23 14.16
C VAL A 210 9.50 -21.03 15.04
N THR A 211 9.65 -19.83 14.46
CA THR A 211 10.07 -18.65 15.22
C THR A 211 8.94 -18.18 16.14
N ARG A 212 9.26 -18.00 17.42
CA ARG A 212 8.40 -17.46 18.47
C ARG A 212 8.76 -16.00 18.74
N VAL A 213 7.74 -15.16 18.79
CA VAL A 213 7.89 -13.72 18.88
C VAL A 213 7.06 -13.22 20.06
N ALA A 214 7.70 -12.72 21.10
CA ALA A 214 7.03 -12.04 22.19
C ALA A 214 6.58 -10.65 21.74
N VAL A 215 5.31 -10.36 21.99
CA VAL A 215 4.68 -9.07 21.69
C VAL A 215 3.92 -8.59 22.92
N GLU A 216 3.98 -7.29 23.17
CA GLU A 216 3.21 -6.65 24.23
C GLU A 216 1.70 -6.88 24.09
N ASN A 217 1.04 -7.08 25.23
CA ASN A 217 -0.41 -7.25 25.34
C ASN A 217 -0.98 -6.43 26.52
N PRO A 218 -1.74 -5.36 26.26
CA PRO A 218 -2.10 -4.82 24.94
C PRO A 218 -0.86 -4.30 24.17
N GLY A 219 -0.96 -4.20 22.84
CA GLY A 219 0.16 -3.78 21.98
C GLY A 219 -0.31 -3.36 20.60
N TYR A 220 0.61 -2.93 19.73
CA TYR A 220 0.31 -2.36 18.42
C TYR A 220 -0.14 -3.41 17.38
N PRO A 221 -1.44 -3.43 16.96
CA PRO A 221 -1.97 -4.50 16.10
C PRO A 221 -1.32 -4.64 14.70
N PRO A 222 -1.01 -3.55 13.97
CA PRO A 222 -0.35 -3.64 12.67
C PRO A 222 1.02 -4.33 12.72
N LEU A 223 1.82 -4.08 13.77
CA LEU A 223 3.10 -4.76 13.98
C LEU A 223 2.89 -6.27 14.17
N ARG A 224 1.96 -6.68 15.05
CA ARG A 224 1.62 -8.09 15.24
C ARG A 224 1.19 -8.76 13.94
N ALA A 225 0.41 -8.05 13.11
CA ALA A 225 -0.07 -8.55 11.83
C ALA A 225 1.08 -8.88 10.86
N ALA A 226 2.15 -8.09 10.82
CA ALA A 226 3.30 -8.34 9.95
C ALA A 226 4.02 -9.67 10.31
N PHE A 227 4.30 -9.89 11.59
CA PHE A 227 4.94 -11.12 12.06
C PHE A 227 4.02 -12.35 11.94
N ALA A 228 2.72 -12.20 12.23
CA ALA A 228 1.74 -13.27 12.00
C ALA A 228 1.63 -13.63 10.51
N ALA A 229 1.67 -12.65 9.61
CA ALA A 229 1.64 -12.87 8.16
C ALA A 229 2.86 -13.65 7.66
N ALA A 230 4.02 -13.45 8.29
CA ALA A 230 5.22 -14.23 8.04
C ALA A 230 5.20 -15.65 8.68
N GLY A 231 4.17 -15.97 9.48
CA GLY A 231 4.00 -17.28 10.10
C GLY A 231 4.69 -17.43 11.47
N ALA A 232 4.99 -16.33 12.15
CA ALA A 232 5.53 -16.37 13.50
C ALA A 232 4.50 -16.93 14.50
N GLN A 233 5.00 -17.64 15.51
CA GLN A 233 4.21 -18.01 16.69
C GLN A 233 4.23 -16.82 17.67
N LEU A 234 3.18 -16.00 17.66
CA LEU A 234 3.10 -14.83 18.54
C LEU A 234 2.81 -15.24 19.99
N VAL A 235 3.61 -14.76 20.92
CA VAL A 235 3.47 -14.95 22.37
C VAL A 235 3.07 -13.61 23.00
N PRO A 236 1.83 -13.44 23.45
CA PRO A 236 1.42 -12.22 24.14
C PRO A 236 2.05 -12.16 25.53
N VAL A 237 2.64 -11.03 25.88
CA VAL A 237 3.27 -10.79 27.19
C VAL A 237 2.58 -9.59 27.84
N PRO A 238 2.13 -9.70 29.10
CA PRO A 238 1.43 -8.61 29.77
C PRO A 238 2.30 -7.36 29.92
N VAL A 239 1.63 -6.21 29.93
CA VAL A 239 2.20 -4.89 30.21
C VAL A 239 1.53 -4.34 31.46
N ASP A 240 2.32 -3.74 32.35
CA ASP A 240 1.84 -2.97 33.49
C ASP A 240 2.46 -1.56 33.52
N ASP A 241 2.39 -0.87 34.66
CA ASP A 241 2.88 0.50 34.84
C ASP A 241 4.40 0.65 34.66
N GLU A 242 5.16 -0.45 34.65
CA GLU A 242 6.60 -0.46 34.35
C GLU A 242 6.93 -0.93 32.91
N GLY A 243 5.92 -1.13 32.05
CA GLY A 243 6.07 -1.61 30.67
C GLY A 243 5.88 -3.13 30.53
N LEU A 244 6.55 -3.76 29.56
CA LEU A 244 6.55 -5.21 29.35
C LEU A 244 7.00 -5.98 30.62
N CYS A 245 6.22 -6.95 31.10
CA CYS A 245 6.59 -7.83 32.21
C CYS A 245 7.64 -8.87 31.75
N VAL A 246 8.92 -8.54 31.89
CA VAL A 246 10.06 -9.36 31.41
C VAL A 246 10.09 -10.74 32.05
N GLU A 247 9.66 -10.87 33.30
CA GLU A 247 9.52 -12.12 34.04
C GLU A 247 8.48 -13.07 33.46
N CYS A 248 7.58 -12.57 32.60
CA CYS A 248 6.59 -13.37 31.89
C CYS A 248 7.08 -13.86 30.53
N LEU A 249 8.32 -13.54 30.11
CA LEU A 249 8.90 -14.04 28.86
C LEU A 249 9.21 -15.54 28.96
N PRO A 250 8.67 -16.38 28.06
CA PRO A 250 9.08 -17.77 27.96
C PRO A 250 10.53 -17.88 27.47
N ASP A 251 11.25 -18.90 27.93
CA ASP A 251 12.67 -19.09 27.59
C ASP A 251 12.97 -19.39 26.12
N ASP A 252 11.94 -19.79 25.36
CA ASP A 252 12.06 -20.24 23.97
C ASP A 252 11.72 -19.15 22.93
N VAL A 253 11.53 -17.90 23.37
CA VAL A 253 11.28 -16.77 22.46
C VAL A 253 12.59 -16.27 21.86
N GLN A 254 12.64 -16.17 20.52
CA GLN A 254 13.80 -15.68 19.78
C GLN A 254 13.73 -14.19 19.44
N ILE A 255 12.55 -13.57 19.49
CA ILE A 255 12.36 -12.14 19.18
C ILE A 255 11.43 -11.54 20.22
N VAL A 256 11.82 -10.42 20.82
CA VAL A 256 10.99 -9.64 21.75
C VAL A 256 10.75 -8.28 21.14
N ILE A 257 9.49 -7.89 20.94
CA ILE A 257 9.14 -6.59 20.37
C ILE A 257 8.52 -5.71 21.45
N VAL A 258 9.09 -4.52 21.64
CA VAL A 258 8.79 -3.61 22.75
C VAL A 258 8.63 -2.16 22.27
N THR A 259 7.82 -1.39 23.00
CA THR A 259 7.70 0.08 22.85
C THR A 259 8.19 0.77 24.14
N PRO A 260 9.51 0.80 24.39
CA PRO A 260 10.08 1.07 25.71
C PRO A 260 10.07 2.55 26.12
N SER A 261 9.99 3.48 25.16
CA SER A 261 9.95 4.91 25.43
C SER A 261 8.59 5.38 25.90
N HIS A 262 7.52 4.82 25.31
CA HIS A 262 6.13 5.14 25.56
C HIS A 262 5.25 4.01 24.98
N GLN A 263 4.72 3.15 25.84
CA GLN A 263 4.08 1.92 25.40
C GLN A 263 2.77 2.19 24.64
N SER A 264 2.57 1.56 23.50
CA SER A 264 1.31 1.70 22.76
C SER A 264 0.33 0.55 23.08
N PRO A 265 -0.83 0.78 23.72
CA PRO A 265 -1.50 2.07 23.93
C PRO A 265 -1.46 2.61 25.38
N THR A 266 -0.79 1.96 26.34
CA THR A 266 -0.94 2.31 27.77
C THR A 266 -0.20 3.58 28.17
N GLY A 267 0.81 3.97 27.41
CA GLY A 267 1.73 5.08 27.69
C GLY A 267 2.79 4.77 28.74
N ALA A 268 2.87 3.54 29.25
CA ALA A 268 3.89 3.16 30.24
C ALA A 268 5.29 3.23 29.62
N ALA A 269 6.28 3.77 30.33
CA ALA A 269 7.68 3.68 29.89
C ALA A 269 8.32 2.43 30.49
N LEU A 270 9.11 1.69 29.70
CA LEU A 270 9.81 0.52 30.21
C LEU A 270 10.87 0.95 31.24
N SER A 271 10.67 0.54 32.49
CA SER A 271 11.51 0.96 33.61
C SER A 271 12.95 0.46 33.45
N LEU A 272 13.92 1.17 34.04
CA LEU A 272 15.32 0.72 34.04
C LEU A 272 15.48 -0.67 34.69
N ARG A 273 14.64 -0.96 35.71
CA ARG A 273 14.58 -2.27 36.37
C ARG A 273 14.21 -3.40 35.41
N ARG A 274 13.49 -3.11 34.32
CA ARG A 274 13.09 -4.10 33.30
C ARG A 274 13.97 -4.09 32.06
N ARG A 275 14.56 -2.95 31.70
CA ARG A 275 15.53 -2.86 30.59
C ARG A 275 16.73 -3.78 30.80
N MET A 276 17.33 -3.77 31.99
CA MET A 276 18.52 -4.60 32.25
C MET A 276 18.22 -6.11 32.17
N PRO A 277 17.17 -6.64 32.82
CA PRO A 277 16.76 -8.03 32.63
C PRO A 277 16.38 -8.39 31.19
N LEU A 278 15.75 -7.49 30.44
CA LEU A 278 15.41 -7.74 29.03
C LEU A 278 16.66 -7.90 28.16
N LEU A 279 17.65 -7.02 28.35
CA LEU A 279 18.94 -7.11 27.65
C LEU A 279 19.70 -8.37 28.05
N GLU A 280 19.67 -8.75 29.33
CA GLU A 280 20.29 -9.99 29.80
C GLU A 280 19.57 -11.23 29.25
N TYR A 281 18.24 -11.21 29.19
CA TYR A 281 17.44 -12.23 28.52
C TYR A 281 17.88 -12.38 27.05
N ALA A 282 17.98 -11.28 26.31
CA ALA A 282 18.40 -11.25 24.92
C ALA A 282 19.82 -11.84 24.74
N ARG A 283 20.76 -11.41 25.57
CA ARG A 283 22.16 -11.87 25.54
C ARG A 283 22.31 -13.36 25.84
N THR A 284 21.62 -13.85 26.87
CA THR A 284 21.73 -15.24 27.32
C THR A 284 21.07 -16.23 26.37
N ARG A 285 20.02 -15.81 25.67
CA ARG A 285 19.22 -16.66 24.77
C ARG A 285 19.48 -16.39 23.29
N ASN A 286 20.42 -15.49 22.98
CA ASN A 286 20.69 -15.00 21.63
C ASN A 286 19.41 -14.53 20.92
N ALA A 287 18.53 -13.86 21.66
CA ALA A 287 17.27 -13.34 21.15
C ALA A 287 17.45 -11.90 20.67
N VAL A 288 16.66 -11.50 19.68
CA VAL A 288 16.64 -10.14 19.13
C VAL A 288 15.60 -9.31 19.88
N VAL A 289 15.98 -8.11 20.31
CA VAL A 289 15.02 -7.11 20.80
C VAL A 289 14.74 -6.11 19.68
N LEU A 290 13.47 -5.95 19.32
CA LEU A 290 13.01 -4.94 18.38
C LEU A 290 12.35 -3.81 19.17
N ASP A 291 12.97 -2.64 19.11
CA ASP A 291 12.48 -1.39 19.71
C ASP A 291 11.66 -0.61 18.67
N ASP A 292 10.38 -0.43 18.94
CA ASP A 292 9.46 0.42 18.17
C ASP A 292 9.36 1.79 18.87
N ASP A 293 10.16 2.76 18.42
CA ASP A 293 10.17 4.14 18.92
C ASP A 293 9.40 5.07 17.96
N ASP A 294 8.10 5.25 18.19
CA ASP A 294 7.22 6.04 17.32
C ASP A 294 7.02 7.50 17.76
N ASP A 295 7.06 7.79 19.07
CA ASP A 295 6.83 9.12 19.63
C ASP A 295 7.83 9.59 20.69
N GLY A 296 8.99 8.92 20.83
CA GLY A 296 9.99 9.22 21.88
C GLY A 296 10.53 10.66 21.90
N ASP A 297 10.34 11.43 20.84
CA ASP A 297 10.72 12.85 20.75
C ASP A 297 9.76 13.76 21.55
N PHE A 298 8.53 13.32 21.80
CA PHE A 298 7.47 14.13 22.38
C PHE A 298 7.36 13.89 23.89
N ARG A 299 8.28 14.48 24.64
CA ARG A 299 8.23 14.47 26.12
C ARG A 299 8.03 15.84 26.71
N PHE A 300 6.89 16.00 27.37
CA PHE A 300 6.51 17.26 28.03
C PHE A 300 6.94 17.34 29.50
N GLY A 301 7.40 16.23 30.10
CA GLY A 301 7.68 16.11 31.54
C GLY A 301 9.08 15.61 31.94
N GLY A 302 10.11 15.71 31.10
CA GLY A 302 11.47 15.25 31.43
C GLY A 302 12.41 15.17 30.23
N ARG A 303 13.65 14.71 30.43
CA ARG A 303 14.61 14.43 29.33
C ARG A 303 14.18 13.16 28.55
N PRO A 304 14.54 13.04 27.25
CA PRO A 304 14.40 11.79 26.50
C PRO A 304 15.09 10.63 27.23
N LEU A 305 14.49 9.43 27.19
CA LEU A 305 15.13 8.21 27.71
C LEU A 305 16.15 7.80 26.64
N ALA A 306 17.32 7.35 27.07
CA ALA A 306 18.23 6.68 26.15
C ALA A 306 17.51 5.45 25.57
N ALA A 307 17.74 5.13 24.30
CA ALA A 307 17.31 3.85 23.73
C ALA A 307 18.08 2.71 24.41
#